data_AF-A0A6I7NP83-F1
#
_entry.id   AF-A0A6I7NP83-F1
#
_cell.length_a   1.000
_cell.length_b   1.000
_cell.length_c   1.000
_cell.angle_alpha   90.00
_cell.angle_beta   90.00
_cell.angle_gamma   90.00
#
_symmetry.space_group_name_H-M   'P 1'
#
loop_
_entity.id
_entity.type
_entity.pdbx_description
1 polymer ?
#
loop_
_entity_poly.entity_id
_entity_poly.type
_entity_poly.pdbx_seq_one_letter_code
_entity_poly.pdbx_strand_id
1 'polypeptide(L)'
;MVVLLDTHIWLWWLLGDGNLKKHEREALDNLAAKKKLCISWTTLWEAELLERKGRITLLPDFQSWILKATDPSFLTVLPVDLDVILAQRKLPGSFHADPADRLIAATALLSGYELATYDGRIRDSESCKIWKAQ
;
A
#
# COMPACT_ATOMS: atom_id res chain seq x y z
N MET A 1 -13.19 -10.10 0.87
CA MET A 1 -12.48 -8.93 0.33
C MET A 1 -11.24 -8.69 1.16
N VAL A 2 -10.10 -8.53 0.50
CA VAL A 2 -8.80 -8.14 1.06
C VAL A 2 -8.40 -6.85 0.34
N VAL A 3 -7.79 -5.93 1.07
CA VAL A 3 -7.40 -4.61 0.56
C VAL A 3 -5.89 -4.48 0.62
N LEU A 4 -5.27 -4.15 -0.52
CA LEU A 4 -3.88 -3.76 -0.62
C LEU A 4 -3.78 -2.26 -0.37
N LEU A 5 -2.99 -1.86 0.62
CA LEU A 5 -2.74 -0.45 0.92
C LEU A 5 -1.54 0.03 0.10
N ASP A 6 -1.74 1.15 -0.57
CA ASP A 6 -0.65 1.97 -1.10
C ASP A 6 0.17 2.59 0.05
N THR A 7 1.39 3.02 -0.23
CA THR A 7 2.36 3.47 0.77
C THR A 7 1.84 4.64 1.58
N HIS A 8 1.29 5.66 0.93
CA HIS A 8 0.74 6.81 1.65
C HIS A 8 -0.50 6.45 2.46
N ILE A 9 -1.35 5.52 2.02
CA ILE A 9 -2.52 5.09 2.80
C ILE A 9 -2.07 4.40 4.08
N TRP A 10 -1.13 3.47 3.95
CA TRP A 10 -0.59 2.73 5.09
C TRP A 10 0.09 3.65 6.10
N LEU A 11 0.93 4.59 5.64
CA LEU A 11 1.57 5.58 6.49
C LEU A 11 0.54 6.51 7.15
N TRP A 12 -0.43 7.05 6.41
CA TRP A 12 -1.46 7.93 6.96
C TRP A 12 -2.32 7.23 8.01
N TRP A 13 -2.64 5.96 7.78
CA TRP A 13 -3.42 5.16 8.72
C TRP A 13 -2.67 4.95 10.03
N LEU A 14 -1.42 4.47 9.97
CA LEU A 14 -0.63 4.14 11.16
C LEU A 14 -0.11 5.38 11.92
N LEU A 15 0.21 6.46 11.22
CA LEU A 15 0.74 7.68 11.85
C LEU A 15 -0.38 8.61 12.35
N GLY A 16 -1.64 8.33 12.00
CA GLY A 16 -2.76 9.22 12.31
C GLY A 16 -2.71 10.55 11.53
N ASP A 17 -1.73 10.73 10.65
CA ASP A 17 -1.48 11.94 9.87
C ASP A 17 -2.05 11.78 8.45
N GLY A 18 -2.20 12.87 7.71
CA GLY A 18 -2.61 12.87 6.30
C GLY A 18 -4.12 12.84 6.04
N ASN A 19 -4.47 12.57 4.78
CA ASN A 19 -5.78 12.93 4.20
C ASN A 19 -6.88 11.86 4.33
N LEU A 20 -6.70 10.84 5.15
CA LEU A 20 -7.76 9.84 5.37
C LEU A 20 -8.93 10.46 6.14
N LYS A 21 -10.12 10.39 5.54
CA LYS A 21 -11.37 10.79 6.17
C LYS A 21 -11.71 9.83 7.32
N LYS A 22 -12.52 10.30 8.27
CA LYS A 22 -12.91 9.51 9.45
C LYS A 22 -13.48 8.12 9.09
N HIS A 23 -14.43 8.07 8.16
CA HIS A 23 -15.03 6.80 7.74
C HIS A 23 -14.03 5.85 7.06
N GLU A 24 -13.02 6.39 6.35
CA GLU A 24 -11.97 5.56 5.74
C GLU A 24 -11.09 4.92 6.82
N ARG A 25 -10.72 5.69 7.86
CA ARG A 25 -9.96 5.16 9.01
C ARG A 25 -10.76 4.09 9.74
N GLU A 26 -12.02 4.34 10.04
CA GLU A 26 -12.91 3.36 10.68
C GLU A 26 -13.06 2.08 9.83
N ALA A 27 -13.16 2.21 8.50
CA ALA A 27 -13.20 1.06 7.61
C ALA A 27 -11.89 0.26 7.61
N LEU A 28 -10.73 0.94 7.61
CA LEU A 28 -9.42 0.29 7.72
C LEU A 28 -9.25 -0.43 9.06
N ASP A 29 -9.63 0.20 10.18
CA ASP A 29 -9.59 -0.42 11.51
C ASP A 29 -10.43 -1.70 11.57
N ASN A 30 -11.62 -1.68 10.96
CA ASN A 30 -12.49 -2.85 10.86
C ASN A 30 -11.91 -3.97 9.97
N LEU A 31 -11.19 -3.62 8.91
CA LEU A 31 -10.51 -4.59 8.04
C LEU A 31 -9.27 -5.18 8.74
N ALA A 32 -8.52 -4.36 9.47
CA ALA A 32 -7.38 -4.75 10.28
C ALA A 32 -7.77 -5.79 11.34
N ALA A 33 -8.85 -5.53 12.09
CA ALA A 33 -9.40 -6.46 13.09
C ALA A 33 -9.80 -7.82 12.50
N LYS A 34 -10.09 -7.87 11.18
CA LYS A 34 -10.45 -9.07 10.43
C LYS A 34 -9.29 -9.67 9.62
N LYS A 35 -8.08 -9.11 9.75
CA LYS A 35 -6.87 -9.50 8.99
C LYS A 35 -7.09 -9.45 7.47
N LYS A 36 -7.79 -8.41 7.01
CA LYS A 36 -8.14 -8.18 5.61
C LYS A 36 -7.34 -7.05 4.97
N LEU A 37 -6.28 -6.60 5.62
CA LEU A 37 -5.34 -5.63 5.08
C LEU A 37 -4.05 -6.31 4.64
N CYS A 38 -3.47 -5.79 3.57
CA CYS A 38 -2.14 -6.16 3.13
C CYS A 38 -1.40 -4.95 2.57
N ILE A 39 -0.08 -5.04 2.51
CA ILE A 39 0.80 -4.11 1.79
C ILE A 39 1.72 -4.91 0.88
N SER A 40 2.26 -4.27 -0.16
CA SER A 40 3.33 -4.86 -0.97
C SER A 40 4.66 -4.73 -0.24
N TRP A 41 5.59 -5.64 -0.45
CA TRP A 41 6.98 -5.45 -0.02
C TRP A 41 7.56 -4.13 -0.55
N THR A 42 7.14 -3.68 -1.73
CA THR A 42 7.55 -2.38 -2.29
C THR A 42 7.13 -1.20 -1.41
N THR A 43 5.99 -1.29 -0.72
CA THR A 43 5.55 -0.27 0.24
C THR A 43 6.54 -0.11 1.39
N LEU A 44 7.14 -1.21 1.86
CA LEU A 44 8.19 -1.16 2.89
C LEU A 44 9.46 -0.52 2.37
N TRP A 45 9.87 -0.88 1.15
CA TRP A 45 11.02 -0.29 0.48
C TRP A 45 10.85 1.23 0.27
N GLU A 46 9.66 1.66 -0.15
CA GLU A 46 9.37 3.08 -0.32
C GLU A 46 9.37 3.83 1.01
N ALA A 47 8.81 3.26 2.07
CA ALA A 47 8.85 3.86 3.41
C ALA A 47 10.29 4.01 3.94
N GLU A 48 11.16 3.02 3.73
CA GLU A 48 12.60 3.13 4.02
C GLU A 48 13.21 4.31 3.23
N LEU A 49 12.92 4.38 1.93
CA LEU A 49 13.48 5.41 1.06
C LEU A 49 13.03 6.81 1.47
N LEU A 50 11.77 6.96 1.90
CA LEU A 50 11.21 8.21 2.40
C LEU A 50 11.88 8.62 3.73
N GLU A 51 12.05 7.69 4.66
CA GLU A 51 12.68 7.94 5.95
C GLU A 51 14.17 8.30 5.79
N ARG A 52 14.92 7.52 5.01
CA ARG A 52 16.34 7.79 4.72
C ARG A 52 16.58 9.12 4.01
N LYS A 53 15.62 9.59 3.21
CA LYS A 53 15.65 10.91 2.56
C LYS A 53 15.18 12.05 3.49
N GLY A 54 14.82 11.76 4.73
CA GLY A 54 14.30 12.74 5.69
C GLY A 54 12.94 13.32 5.31
N ARG A 55 12.16 12.62 4.47
CA ARG A 55 10.81 13.06 4.05
C ARG A 55 9.75 12.73 5.09
N ILE A 56 9.99 11.67 5.86
CA ILE A 56 9.20 11.28 7.02
C ILE A 56 10.14 10.95 8.17
N THR A 57 9.61 10.93 9.39
CA THR A 57 10.33 10.47 10.58
C THR A 57 9.51 9.41 11.27
N LEU A 58 10.07 8.21 11.40
CA LEU A 58 9.40 7.06 12.00
C LEU A 58 10.04 6.75 13.35
N LEU A 59 9.28 6.94 14.43
CA LEU A 59 9.77 6.85 15.80
C LEU A 59 9.45 5.48 16.43
N PRO A 60 10.31 4.97 17.33
CA PRO A 60 11.55 5.58 17.84
C PRO A 60 12.74 5.47 16.87
N ASP A 61 12.71 4.51 15.96
CA ASP A 61 13.66 4.31 14.86
C ASP A 61 12.98 3.44 13.79
N PHE A 62 13.51 3.44 12.56
CA PHE A 62 12.91 2.70 11.45
C PHE A 62 12.74 1.19 11.75
N GLN A 63 13.74 0.54 12.34
CA GLN A 63 13.70 -0.90 12.61
C GLN A 63 12.62 -1.25 13.65
N SER A 64 12.58 -0.52 14.76
CA SER A 64 11.56 -0.72 15.79
C SER A 64 10.15 -0.40 15.30
N TRP A 65 10.02 0.64 14.46
CA TRP A 65 8.73 1.05 13.91
C TRP A 65 8.23 0.03 12.88
N ILE A 66 9.08 -0.40 11.94
CA ILE A 66 8.68 -1.28 10.83
C ILE A 66 8.18 -2.63 11.34
N LEU A 67 8.82 -3.19 12.37
CA LEU A 67 8.41 -4.47 12.98
C LEU A 67 6.99 -4.41 13.56
N LYS A 68 6.63 -3.28 14.18
CA LYS A 68 5.27 -3.07 14.71
C LYS A 68 4.26 -2.77 13.60
N ALA A 69 4.68 -1.97 12.62
CA ALA A 69 3.85 -1.55 11.49
C ALA A 69 3.49 -2.71 10.54
N THR A 70 4.23 -3.82 10.60
CA THR A 70 4.01 -5.03 9.82
C THR A 70 3.57 -6.23 10.66
N ASP A 71 2.98 -6.02 11.84
CA ASP A 71 2.57 -7.13 12.70
C ASP A 71 1.49 -8.00 12.02
N PRO A 72 1.71 -9.32 11.89
CA PRO A 72 0.80 -10.23 11.20
C PRO A 72 -0.56 -10.41 11.90
N SER A 73 -0.74 -9.85 13.10
CA SER A 73 -2.02 -9.81 13.79
C SER A 73 -3.05 -8.90 13.10
N PHE A 74 -2.62 -7.91 12.30
CA PHE A 74 -3.54 -6.97 11.65
C PHE A 74 -3.32 -6.78 10.14
N LEU A 75 -2.14 -7.12 9.60
CA LEU A 75 -1.82 -6.92 8.19
C LEU A 75 -0.85 -8.00 7.67
N THR A 76 -0.99 -8.36 6.39
CA THR A 76 -0.07 -9.24 5.68
C THR A 76 0.85 -8.47 4.75
N VAL A 77 2.15 -8.75 4.76
CA VAL A 77 3.10 -8.24 3.75
C VAL A 77 3.15 -9.22 2.59
N LEU A 78 2.80 -8.78 1.39
CA LEU A 78 2.92 -9.58 0.17
C LEU A 78 4.34 -9.45 -0.39
N PRO A 79 5.02 -10.57 -0.73
CA PRO A 79 6.37 -10.51 -1.27
C PRO A 79 6.38 -9.91 -2.68
N VAL A 80 7.53 -9.35 -3.08
CA VAL A 80 7.85 -9.16 -4.49
C VAL A 80 8.56 -10.42 -4.99
N ASP A 81 8.01 -11.03 -6.04
CA ASP A 81 8.56 -12.19 -6.71
C ASP A 81 8.57 -11.99 -8.24
N LEU A 82 8.98 -13.03 -8.96
CA LEU A 82 9.03 -13.01 -10.43
C LEU A 82 7.65 -12.70 -11.04
N ASP A 83 6.56 -13.20 -10.45
CA ASP A 83 5.22 -13.02 -10.99
C ASP A 83 4.77 -11.56 -10.87
N VAL A 84 5.13 -10.87 -9.78
CA VAL A 84 4.91 -9.42 -9.65
C VAL A 84 5.69 -8.66 -10.72
N ILE A 85 6.95 -9.03 -10.98
CA ILE A 85 7.76 -8.39 -12.02
C ILE A 85 7.14 -8.60 -13.41
N LEU A 86 6.69 -9.81 -13.72
CA LEU A 86 6.04 -10.12 -14.99
C LEU A 86 4.67 -9.43 -15.13
N ALA A 87 3.91 -9.31 -14.04
CA ALA A 87 2.60 -8.66 -14.03
C ALA A 87 2.66 -7.18 -14.41
N GLN A 88 3.80 -6.49 -14.22
CA GLN A 88 3.98 -5.12 -14.69
C GLN A 88 3.77 -4.96 -16.21
N ARG A 89 3.99 -6.02 -17.00
CA ARG A 89 3.76 -6.01 -18.47
C ARG A 89 2.27 -5.96 -18.82
N LYS A 90 1.40 -6.29 -17.88
CA LYS A 90 -0.06 -6.20 -18.03
C LYS A 90 -0.60 -4.80 -17.76
N LEU A 91 0.21 -3.92 -17.13
CA LEU A 91 -0.13 -2.52 -16.98
C LEU A 91 0.01 -1.80 -18.34
N PRO A 92 -0.88 -0.87 -18.68
CA PRO A 92 -0.84 -0.16 -19.94
C PRO A 92 0.47 0.64 -20.10
N GLY A 93 0.91 0.88 -21.33
CA GLY A 93 2.11 1.66 -21.60
C GLY A 93 2.04 3.12 -21.09
N SER A 94 0.82 3.65 -20.95
CA SER A 94 0.53 4.95 -20.35
C SER A 94 0.51 4.96 -18.81
N PHE A 95 0.66 3.79 -18.16
CA PHE A 95 0.65 3.68 -16.70
C PHE A 95 1.81 4.45 -16.08
N HIS A 96 1.62 4.95 -14.86
CA HIS A 96 2.59 5.74 -14.10
C HIS A 96 4.03 5.22 -14.24
N ALA A 97 4.98 6.14 -14.46
CA ALA A 97 6.40 5.82 -14.60
C ALA A 97 7.13 5.60 -13.25
N ASP A 98 6.44 5.73 -12.12
CA ASP A 98 7.09 5.58 -10.82
C ASP A 98 7.25 4.08 -10.53
N PRO A 99 8.47 3.60 -10.20
CA PRO A 99 8.70 2.18 -9.96
C PRO A 99 7.90 1.60 -8.79
N ALA A 100 7.68 2.37 -7.71
CA ALA A 100 6.94 1.90 -6.54
C ALA A 100 5.47 1.70 -6.91
N ASP A 101 4.85 2.72 -7.52
CA ASP A 101 3.46 2.68 -7.97
C ASP A 101 3.20 1.52 -8.94
N ARG A 102 4.11 1.30 -9.90
CA ARG A 102 4.01 0.18 -10.85
C ARG A 102 4.04 -1.16 -10.16
N LEU A 103 4.95 -1.34 -9.20
CA LEU A 103 5.06 -2.61 -8.48
C LEU A 103 3.85 -2.83 -7.57
N ILE A 104 3.38 -1.81 -6.85
CA ILE A 104 2.19 -1.88 -6.00
C ILE A 104 0.95 -2.22 -6.84
N ALA A 105 0.75 -1.53 -7.96
CA ALA A 105 -0.36 -1.82 -8.88
C ALA A 105 -0.25 -3.21 -9.52
N ALA A 106 0.96 -3.65 -9.88
CA ALA A 106 1.19 -5.01 -10.37
C ALA A 106 0.87 -6.06 -9.29
N THR A 107 1.23 -5.81 -8.02
CA THR A 107 0.86 -6.67 -6.89
C THR A 107 -0.66 -6.73 -6.72
N ALA A 108 -1.37 -5.59 -6.80
CA ALA A 108 -2.84 -5.56 -6.73
C ALA A 108 -3.47 -6.34 -7.88
N LEU A 109 -3.00 -6.13 -9.11
CA LEU A 109 -3.47 -6.82 -10.30
C LEU A 109 -3.26 -8.32 -10.21
N LEU A 110 -2.08 -8.77 -9.75
CA LEU A 110 -1.74 -10.19 -9.64
C LEU A 110 -2.56 -10.89 -8.54
N SER A 111 -2.69 -10.25 -7.37
CA SER A 111 -3.44 -10.80 -6.23
C SER A 111 -4.97 -10.75 -6.43
N GLY A 112 -5.44 -9.86 -7.31
CA GLY A 112 -6.86 -9.58 -7.50
C GLY A 112 -7.50 -8.80 -6.33
N TYR A 113 -6.68 -8.25 -5.43
CA TYR A 113 -7.14 -7.46 -4.29
C TYR A 113 -7.47 -6.03 -4.70
N GLU A 114 -8.32 -5.38 -3.91
CA GLU A 114 -8.65 -3.98 -4.15
C GLU A 114 -7.52 -3.09 -3.64
N LEU A 115 -7.09 -2.13 -4.45
CA LEU A 115 -6.03 -1.18 -4.10
C LEU A 115 -6.64 0.07 -3.46
N ALA A 116 -6.32 0.30 -2.19
CA ALA A 116 -6.56 1.57 -1.53
C ALA A 116 -5.42 2.52 -1.89
N THR A 117 -5.71 3.55 -2.68
CA THR A 117 -4.76 4.60 -3.06
C THR A 117 -5.50 5.92 -3.23
N TYR A 118 -4.79 7.05 -3.07
CA TYR A 118 -5.23 8.40 -3.41
C TYR A 118 -4.54 8.92 -4.68
N ASP A 119 -3.65 8.13 -5.29
CA ASP A 119 -2.98 8.49 -6.53
C ASP A 119 -3.99 8.53 -7.69
N GLY A 120 -4.15 9.70 -8.30
CA GLY A 120 -5.08 9.91 -9.40
C GLY A 120 -4.70 9.10 -10.64
N ARG A 121 -3.41 8.97 -10.95
CA ARG A 121 -2.94 8.26 -12.16
C ARG A 121 -3.20 6.75 -12.06
N ILE A 122 -3.02 6.16 -10.88
CA ILE A 122 -3.37 4.75 -10.65
C ILE A 122 -4.88 4.55 -10.75
N ARG A 123 -5.68 5.47 -10.17
CA ARG A 123 -7.15 5.41 -10.24
C ARG A 123 -7.67 5.55 -11.68
N ASP A 124 -7.09 6.45 -12.46
CA ASP A 124 -7.49 6.76 -13.83
C ASP A 124 -7.01 5.70 -14.84
N SER A 125 -6.03 4.87 -14.49
CA SER A 125 -5.51 3.84 -15.39
C SER A 125 -6.45 2.64 -15.56
N GLU A 126 -7.47 2.52 -14.70
CA GLU A 126 -8.41 1.40 -14.63
C GLU A 126 -7.76 0.01 -14.55
N SER A 127 -6.47 -0.04 -14.20
CA SER A 127 -5.68 -1.27 -14.24
C SER A 127 -5.84 -2.12 -12.97
N CYS A 128 -6.42 -1.55 -11.92
CA CYS A 128 -6.67 -2.21 -10.64
C CYS A 128 -8.08 -1.88 -10.15
N LYS A 129 -8.68 -2.80 -9.38
CA LYS A 129 -9.91 -2.50 -8.66
C LYS A 129 -9.57 -1.54 -7.52
N ILE A 130 -10.16 -0.36 -7.54
CA ILE A 130 -9.90 0.65 -6.50
C ILE A 130 -10.83 0.43 -5.32
N TRP A 131 -10.25 0.28 -4.13
CA TRP A 131 -11.00 0.18 -2.89
C TRP A 131 -11.70 1.50 -2.57
N LYS A 132 -12.94 1.40 -2.08
CA LYS A 132 -13.71 2.53 -1.54
C LYS A 132 -14.24 2.14 -0.17
N ALA A 133 -14.01 3.01 0.81
CA ALA A 133 -14.64 2.86 2.11
C ALA A 133 -16.17 2.91 1.97
N GLN A 134 -16.86 1.97 2.62
CA GLN A 134 -18.31 1.89 2.67
C GLN A 134 -18.87 2.73 3.82
#